data_AF-D8TNS3-F1
#
_entry.id   AF-D8TNS3-F1
#
_cell.length_a   1.000
_cell.length_b   1.000
_cell.length_c   1.000
_cell.angle_alpha   90.00
_cell.angle_beta   90.00
_cell.angle_gamma   90.00
#
_symmetry.space_group_name_H-M   'P 1'
#
loop_
_entity.id
_entity.type
_entity.pdbx_description
1 polymer ?
#
loop_
_entity_poly.entity_id
_entity_poly.type
_entity_poly.pdbx_seq_one_letter_code
_entity_poly.pdbx_strand_id
1 'polypeptide(L)'
;MDQLAAEHGFSYEIKTADINEKAIRDPSPDKLVRLLARAKKDAIIEKMKAAGDEMRGILITCDQVVVHEDRILEKPGSVDEVHEYIEGYGRSPASTVGAVLATDLASGRQAEDVERAFVHFRPIPADVRQALIAEGTVFYCAGGLMIEHPLVEAHVERMDGSICSVMGLPRHLVLRLMMQAAGV
;
A
#
# COMPACT_ATOMS: atom_id res chain seq x y z
N MET A 1 -2.56 -10.34 -4.59
CA MET A 1 -2.03 -10.91 -5.84
C MET A 1 -2.70 -12.23 -6.19
N ASP A 2 -2.93 -13.13 -5.23
CA ASP A 2 -3.55 -14.45 -5.47
C ASP A 2 -4.84 -14.42 -6.28
N GLN A 3 -5.79 -13.56 -5.91
CA GLN A 3 -7.05 -13.42 -6.64
C GLN A 3 -6.82 -13.00 -8.10
N LEU A 4 -5.90 -12.06 -8.33
CA LEU A 4 -5.58 -11.56 -9.67
C LEU A 4 -4.95 -12.65 -10.54
N ALA A 5 -4.01 -13.40 -9.96
CA ALA A 5 -3.36 -14.54 -10.60
C ALA A 5 -4.37 -15.64 -10.97
N ALA A 6 -5.29 -15.96 -10.06
CA ALA A 6 -6.34 -16.95 -10.29
C ALA A 6 -7.35 -16.49 -11.36
N GLU A 7 -7.78 -15.21 -11.33
CA GLU A 7 -8.74 -14.64 -12.28
C GLU A 7 -8.17 -14.59 -13.72
N HIS A 8 -6.87 -14.34 -13.88
CA HIS A 8 -6.23 -14.15 -15.19
C HIS A 8 -5.28 -15.28 -15.63
N GLY A 9 -5.15 -16.33 -14.82
CA GLY A 9 -4.42 -17.56 -15.19
C GLY A 9 -2.90 -17.38 -15.31
N PHE A 10 -2.29 -16.52 -14.50
CA PHE A 10 -0.82 -16.36 -14.46
C PHE A 10 -0.24 -16.85 -13.13
N SER A 11 1.00 -17.34 -13.16
CA SER A 11 1.78 -17.64 -11.95
C SER A 11 2.63 -16.44 -11.55
N TYR A 12 2.92 -16.30 -10.26
CA TYR A 12 3.80 -15.26 -9.75
C TYR A 12 4.72 -15.82 -8.66
N GLU A 13 5.84 -15.13 -8.43
CA GLU A 13 6.75 -15.37 -7.31
C GLU A 13 6.91 -14.09 -6.49
N ILE A 14 7.25 -14.24 -5.21
CA ILE A 14 7.49 -13.12 -4.30
C ILE A 14 9.00 -12.99 -4.09
N LYS A 15 9.56 -11.83 -4.41
CA LYS A 15 10.93 -11.44 -4.05
C LYS A 15 10.88 -10.28 -3.06
N THR A 16 11.65 -10.39 -1.99
CA THR A 16 11.76 -9.32 -0.99
C THR A 16 12.84 -8.32 -1.40
N ALA A 17 12.51 -7.03 -1.32
CA ALA A 17 13.47 -5.95 -1.46
C ALA A 17 14.10 -5.65 -0.09
N ASP A 18 15.43 -5.72 -0.02
CA ASP A 18 16.17 -5.42 1.21
C ASP A 18 16.56 -3.92 1.22
N ILE A 19 15.55 -3.03 1.35
CA ILE A 19 15.75 -1.57 1.35
C ILE A 19 15.47 -0.94 2.71
N ASN A 20 16.23 0.11 3.05
CA ASN A 20 15.93 0.95 4.20
C ASN A 20 14.88 2.01 3.82
N GLU A 21 13.60 1.62 3.85
CA GLU A 21 12.49 2.53 3.52
C GLU A 21 12.51 3.80 4.38
N LYS A 22 13.03 3.75 5.62
CA LYS A 22 13.13 4.91 6.52
C LYS A 22 14.09 5.99 6.03
N ALA A 23 15.05 5.64 5.17
CA ALA A 23 16.00 6.60 4.59
C ALA A 23 15.42 7.37 3.38
N ILE A 24 14.31 6.92 2.81
CA ILE A 24 13.65 7.54 1.66
C ILE A 24 12.48 8.37 2.19
N ARG A 25 12.57 9.68 2.10
CA ARG A 25 11.54 10.59 2.61
C ARG A 25 11.27 11.69 1.59
N ASP A 26 9.99 12.01 1.40
CA ASP A 26 9.52 13.15 0.62
C ASP A 26 8.24 13.65 1.30
N PRO A 27 8.05 14.98 1.47
CA PRO A 27 6.84 15.53 2.07
C PRO A 27 5.59 15.33 1.21
N SER A 28 5.73 15.09 -0.09
CA SER A 28 4.62 14.75 -0.97
C SER A 28 4.35 13.24 -0.92
N PRO A 29 3.16 12.80 -0.48
CA PRO A 29 2.81 11.38 -0.43
C PRO A 29 3.00 10.69 -1.78
N ASP A 30 2.53 11.32 -2.86
CA ASP A 30 2.63 10.82 -4.24
C ASP A 30 4.07 10.60 -4.69
N LYS A 31 4.98 11.52 -4.35
CA LYS A 31 6.41 11.37 -4.66
C LYS A 31 7.04 10.29 -3.81
N LEU A 32 6.72 10.25 -2.51
CA LEU A 32 7.26 9.27 -1.58
C LEU A 32 6.98 7.84 -2.05
N VAL A 33 5.72 7.51 -2.36
CA VAL A 33 5.36 6.15 -2.77
C VAL A 33 5.98 5.75 -4.10
N ARG A 34 6.13 6.70 -5.04
CA ARG A 34 6.85 6.45 -6.31
C ARG A 34 8.34 6.17 -6.06
N LEU A 35 8.99 6.94 -5.19
CA LEU A 35 10.39 6.72 -4.82
C LEU A 35 10.59 5.35 -4.17
N LEU A 36 9.71 4.97 -3.25
CA LEU A 36 9.76 3.67 -2.57
C LEU A 36 9.54 2.51 -3.55
N ALA A 37 8.52 2.59 -4.41
CA ALA A 37 8.26 1.56 -5.42
C ALA A 37 9.46 1.38 -6.38
N ARG A 38 10.07 2.48 -6.82
CA ARG A 38 11.28 2.45 -7.67
C ARG A 38 12.49 1.86 -6.96
N ALA A 39 12.73 2.26 -5.70
CA ALA A 39 13.82 1.74 -4.89
C ALA A 39 13.69 0.22 -4.66
N LYS A 40 12.47 -0.28 -4.40
CA LYS A 40 12.20 -1.73 -4.31
C LYS A 40 12.54 -2.44 -5.62
N LYS A 41 12.15 -1.85 -6.76
CA LYS A 41 12.43 -2.41 -8.09
C LYS A 41 13.94 -2.48 -8.34
N ASP A 42 14.68 -1.41 -8.08
CA ASP A 42 16.13 -1.38 -8.25
C ASP A 42 16.83 -2.44 -7.38
N ALA A 43 16.46 -2.55 -6.11
CA ALA A 43 17.02 -3.53 -5.19
C ALA A 43 16.73 -4.99 -5.62
N ILE A 44 15.51 -5.28 -6.08
CA ILE A 44 15.15 -6.61 -6.56
C ILE A 44 15.90 -6.96 -7.85
N ILE A 45 16.00 -6.03 -8.80
CA ILE A 45 16.73 -6.24 -10.06
C ILE A 45 18.21 -6.53 -9.79
N GLU A 46 18.86 -5.77 -8.91
CA GLU A 46 20.26 -6.02 -8.57
C GLU A 46 20.47 -7.38 -7.90
N LYS A 47 19.53 -7.80 -7.03
CA LYS A 47 19.56 -9.13 -6.40
C LYS A 47 19.37 -10.26 -7.42
N MET A 48 18.45 -10.10 -8.37
CA MET A 48 18.22 -11.06 -9.47
C MET A 48 19.47 -11.22 -10.33
N LYS A 49 20.11 -10.11 -10.72
CA LYS A 49 21.37 -10.13 -11.49
C LYS A 49 22.48 -10.84 -10.72
N ALA A 50 22.63 -10.54 -9.43
CA ALA A 50 23.66 -11.17 -8.59
C ALA A 50 23.42 -12.68 -8.41
N ALA A 51 22.16 -13.12 -8.38
CA ALA A 51 21.79 -14.53 -8.30
C ALA A 51 21.90 -15.28 -9.66
N GLY A 52 22.06 -14.54 -10.77
CA GLY A 52 22.01 -15.12 -12.10
C GLY A 52 20.60 -15.54 -12.54
N ASP A 53 19.56 -14.92 -11.96
CA ASP A 53 18.17 -15.17 -12.33
C ASP A 53 17.91 -14.75 -13.79
N GLU A 54 16.99 -15.45 -14.45
CA GLU A 54 16.53 -15.07 -15.78
C GLU A 54 15.69 -13.80 -15.72
N MET A 55 16.07 -12.77 -16.49
CA MET A 55 15.38 -11.48 -16.54
C MET A 55 14.15 -11.55 -17.47
N ARG A 56 13.15 -12.34 -17.06
CA ARG A 56 11.90 -12.53 -17.80
C ARG A 56 10.67 -12.28 -16.92
N GLY A 57 9.58 -11.87 -17.56
CA GLY A 57 8.31 -11.58 -16.90
C GLY A 57 8.15 -10.13 -16.48
N ILE A 58 7.06 -9.85 -15.76
CA ILE A 58 6.73 -8.50 -15.26
C ILE A 58 7.01 -8.45 -13.76
N LEU A 59 7.93 -7.58 -13.36
CA LEU A 59 8.15 -7.22 -11.96
C LEU A 59 7.16 -6.15 -11.54
N ILE A 60 6.37 -6.45 -10.51
CA ILE A 60 5.49 -5.48 -9.84
C ILE A 60 6.12 -5.06 -8.53
N THR A 61 6.31 -3.77 -8.36
CA THR A 61 6.64 -3.17 -7.06
C THR A 61 5.61 -2.12 -6.69
N CYS A 62 5.33 -2.01 -5.41
CA CYS A 62 4.36 -1.04 -4.91
C CYS A 62 4.74 -0.56 -3.51
N ASP A 63 4.19 0.59 -3.16
CA ASP A 63 4.26 1.14 -1.83
C ASP A 63 2.98 1.95 -1.55
N GLN A 64 2.58 2.00 -0.27
CA GLN A 64 1.40 2.74 0.13
C GLN A 64 1.64 3.41 1.48
N VAL A 65 1.17 4.65 1.59
CA VAL A 65 1.11 5.40 2.84
C VAL A 65 -0.32 5.79 3.19
N VAL A 66 -0.58 6.01 4.48
CA VAL A 66 -1.82 6.61 4.97
C VAL A 66 -1.59 8.10 5.16
N VAL A 67 -2.56 8.92 4.78
CA VAL A 67 -2.54 10.37 4.91
C VAL A 67 -3.82 10.84 5.61
N HIS A 68 -3.67 11.65 6.65
CA HIS A 68 -4.77 12.26 7.38
C HIS A 68 -4.41 13.70 7.74
N GLU A 69 -5.29 14.66 7.46
CA GLU A 69 -5.05 16.10 7.68
C GLU A 69 -3.67 16.56 7.13
N ASP A 70 -3.38 16.20 5.88
CA ASP A 70 -2.12 16.51 5.17
C ASP A 70 -0.83 15.93 5.80
N ARG A 71 -0.96 15.01 6.76
CA ARG A 71 0.16 14.31 7.40
C ARG A 71 0.23 12.86 6.93
N ILE A 72 1.43 12.43 6.55
CA ILE A 72 1.72 11.00 6.33
C ILE A 72 1.77 10.32 7.70
N LEU A 73 0.90 9.33 7.90
CA LEU A 73 0.84 8.55 9.13
C LEU A 73 1.63 7.25 8.96
N GLU A 74 2.65 7.09 9.79
CA GLU A 74 3.42 5.86 9.92
C GLU A 74 2.65 4.83 10.76
N LYS A 75 3.25 3.66 10.98
CA LYS A 75 2.72 2.71 11.97
C LYS A 75 2.77 3.34 13.36
N PRO A 76 1.69 3.27 14.15
CA PRO A 76 1.69 3.89 15.47
C PRO A 76 2.77 3.23 16.34
N GLY A 77 3.55 4.05 17.04
CA GLY A 77 4.60 3.62 17.96
C GLY A 77 4.14 3.56 19.42
N SER A 78 2.95 4.09 19.73
CA SER A 78 2.42 4.18 21.08
C SER A 78 0.89 4.09 21.12
N VAL A 79 0.36 3.78 22.30
CA VAL A 79 -1.08 3.79 22.60
C VAL A 79 -1.70 5.16 22.31
N ASP A 80 -0.98 6.24 22.64
CA ASP A 80 -1.44 7.61 22.41
C ASP A 80 -1.57 7.92 20.92
N GLU A 81 -0.64 7.45 20.08
CA GLU A 81 -0.73 7.60 18.62
C GLU A 81 -1.91 6.81 18.04
N VAL A 82 -2.20 5.61 18.56
CA VAL A 82 -3.39 4.86 18.14
C VAL A 82 -4.66 5.64 18.45
N HIS A 83 -4.73 6.26 19.63
CA HIS A 83 -5.86 7.13 19.98
C HIS A 83 -5.94 8.37 19.08
N GLU A 84 -4.83 9.07 18.85
CA GLU A 84 -4.77 10.24 17.97
C GLU A 84 -5.28 9.89 16.57
N TYR A 85 -4.75 8.83 15.96
CA TYR A 85 -5.06 8.44 14.59
C TYR A 85 -6.53 8.01 14.45
N ILE A 86 -6.97 7.04 15.25
CA ILE A 86 -8.31 6.45 15.09
C ILE A 86 -9.41 7.43 15.49
N GLU A 87 -9.19 8.27 16.51
CA GLU A 87 -10.14 9.32 16.84
C GLU A 87 -10.20 10.41 15.76
N GLY A 88 -9.06 10.73 15.15
CA GLY A 88 -8.96 11.66 14.02
C GLY A 88 -9.84 11.26 12.84
N TYR A 89 -9.89 9.98 12.50
CA TYR A 89 -10.66 9.46 11.38
C TYR A 89 -12.18 9.72 11.47
N GLY A 90 -12.70 9.91 12.68
CA GLY A 90 -14.10 10.30 12.89
C GLY A 90 -14.39 11.79 12.66
N ARG A 91 -13.36 12.63 12.52
CA ARG A 91 -13.48 14.08 12.27
C ARG A 91 -13.26 14.42 10.80
N SER A 92 -12.34 13.73 10.15
CA SER A 92 -12.01 13.90 8.73
C SER A 92 -11.60 12.56 8.11
N PRO A 93 -11.81 12.40 6.79
CA PRO A 93 -11.49 11.13 6.13
C PRO A 93 -9.99 10.84 6.16
N ALA A 94 -9.65 9.58 6.40
CA ALA A 94 -8.33 9.05 6.09
C ALA A 94 -8.21 8.85 4.58
N SER A 95 -7.00 8.95 4.04
CA SER A 95 -6.72 8.54 2.66
C SER A 95 -5.54 7.60 2.58
N THR A 96 -5.57 6.69 1.62
CA THR A 96 -4.41 5.91 1.22
C THR A 96 -3.87 6.46 -0.08
N VAL A 97 -2.55 6.52 -0.20
CA VAL A 97 -1.85 6.91 -1.42
C VAL A 97 -0.92 5.76 -1.75
N GLY A 98 -1.15 5.11 -2.88
CA GLY A 98 -0.37 3.94 -3.30
C GLY A 98 0.21 4.13 -4.68
N ALA A 99 1.49 3.79 -4.86
CA ALA A 99 2.11 3.68 -6.18
C ALA A 99 2.24 2.21 -6.57
N VAL A 100 1.98 1.92 -7.83
CA VAL A 100 2.30 0.63 -8.46
C VAL A 100 3.21 0.91 -9.66
N LEU A 101 4.29 0.14 -9.76
CA LEU A 101 5.25 0.17 -10.85
C LEU A 101 5.35 -1.25 -11.44
N ALA A 102 5.05 -1.36 -12.73
CA ALA A 102 5.29 -2.55 -13.52
C ALA A 102 6.54 -2.36 -14.37
N THR A 103 7.43 -3.34 -14.35
CA THR A 103 8.66 -3.37 -15.16
C THR A 103 8.72 -4.67 -15.93
N ASP A 104 8.76 -4.61 -17.26
CA ASP A 104 9.12 -5.75 -18.09
C ASP A 104 10.63 -6.00 -17.92
N LEU A 105 10.97 -7.16 -17.35
CA LEU A 105 12.35 -7.50 -17.02
C LEU A 105 13.22 -7.74 -18.25
N ALA A 106 12.64 -8.12 -19.39
CA ALA A 106 13.37 -8.40 -20.62
C ALA A 106 13.63 -7.13 -21.42
N SER A 107 12.61 -6.28 -21.58
CA SER A 107 12.72 -5.04 -22.39
C SER A 107 13.14 -3.81 -21.58
N GLY A 108 12.98 -3.85 -20.26
CA GLY A 108 13.15 -2.70 -19.37
C GLY A 108 12.02 -1.68 -19.44
N ARG A 109 10.95 -1.92 -20.22
CA ARG A 109 9.80 -1.02 -20.31
C ARG A 109 9.10 -0.92 -18.95
N GLN A 110 8.73 0.30 -18.58
CA GLN A 110 8.11 0.61 -17.30
C GLN A 110 6.77 1.32 -17.49
N ALA A 111 5.82 0.99 -16.62
CA ALA A 111 4.57 1.72 -16.46
C ALA A 111 4.31 1.91 -14.98
N GLU A 112 4.01 3.14 -14.55
CA GLU A 112 3.70 3.45 -13.16
C GLU A 112 2.47 4.35 -13.06
N ASP A 113 1.71 4.16 -11.99
CA ASP A 113 0.69 5.14 -11.60
C ASP A 113 0.54 5.21 -10.07
N VAL A 114 -0.12 6.26 -9.63
CA VAL A 114 -0.51 6.45 -8.23
C VAL A 114 -2.03 6.46 -8.16
N GLU A 115 -2.57 5.73 -7.20
CA GLU A 115 -3.98 5.77 -6.87
C GLU A 115 -4.18 6.27 -5.43
N ARG A 116 -5.26 7.02 -5.24
CA ARG A 116 -5.68 7.52 -3.94
C ARG A 116 -7.09 7.02 -3.65
N ALA A 117 -7.29 6.53 -2.43
CA ALA A 117 -8.61 6.20 -1.92
C ALA A 117 -8.87 6.95 -0.62
N PHE A 118 -10.13 7.29 -0.36
CA PHE A 118 -10.55 7.95 0.87
C PHE A 118 -11.52 7.06 1.63
N VAL A 119 -11.40 7.06 2.95
CA VAL A 119 -12.26 6.31 3.86
C VAL A 119 -12.89 7.29 4.84
N HIS A 120 -14.22 7.34 4.81
CA HIS A 120 -15.04 8.17 5.70
C HIS A 120 -15.57 7.29 6.82
N PHE A 121 -15.32 7.70 8.07
CA PHE A 121 -15.74 6.96 9.24
C PHE A 121 -16.75 7.76 10.06
N ARG A 122 -17.69 7.05 10.69
CA ARG A 122 -18.36 7.54 11.89
C ARG A 122 -17.32 7.65 13.02
N PRO A 123 -17.58 8.50 14.04
CA PRO A 123 -16.77 8.48 15.25
C PRO A 123 -16.60 7.06 15.79
N ILE A 124 -15.34 6.63 15.92
CA ILE A 124 -14.99 5.30 16.43
C ILE A 124 -14.93 5.38 17.96
N PRO A 125 -15.78 4.66 18.69
CA PRO A 125 -15.85 4.69 20.15
C PRO A 125 -14.55 4.31 20.86
N ALA A 126 -14.38 4.81 22.10
CA ALA A 126 -13.15 4.58 22.86
C ALA A 126 -12.91 3.12 23.25
N ASP A 127 -13.98 2.36 23.52
CA ASP A 127 -13.94 0.92 23.80
C ASP A 127 -13.46 0.12 22.58
N VAL A 128 -13.88 0.50 21.36
CA VAL A 128 -13.33 -0.06 20.12
C VAL A 128 -11.84 0.20 20.03
N ARG A 129 -11.38 1.44 20.25
CA ARG A 129 -9.94 1.76 20.22
C ARG A 129 -9.15 0.94 21.23
N GLN A 130 -9.66 0.79 22.45
CA GLN A 130 -9.03 -0.02 23.50
C GLN A 130 -8.93 -1.48 23.11
N ALA A 131 -9.98 -2.05 22.48
CA ALA A 131 -9.96 -3.42 21.99
C ALA A 131 -8.88 -3.62 20.92
N LEU A 132 -8.75 -2.70 19.96
CA LEU A 132 -7.71 -2.75 18.92
C LEU A 132 -6.29 -2.65 19.52
N ILE A 133 -6.11 -1.82 20.54
CA ILE A 133 -4.83 -1.68 21.25
C ILE A 133 -4.50 -2.97 22.02
N ALA A 134 -5.49 -3.57 22.69
CA ALA A 134 -5.32 -4.82 23.42
C ALA A 134 -4.97 -6.00 22.48
N GLU A 135 -5.53 -6.00 21.28
CA GLU A 135 -5.20 -6.98 20.23
C GLU A 135 -3.79 -6.76 19.66
N GLY A 136 -3.38 -5.50 19.51
CA GLY A 136 -2.04 -5.11 19.09
C GLY A 136 -1.78 -5.13 17.57
N THR A 137 -2.70 -5.68 16.78
CA THR A 137 -2.62 -5.68 15.30
C THR A 137 -2.50 -4.26 14.73
N VAL A 138 -3.12 -3.28 15.40
CA VAL A 138 -3.07 -1.85 15.05
C VAL A 138 -1.65 -1.28 14.90
N PHE A 139 -0.69 -1.78 15.67
CA PHE A 139 0.70 -1.31 15.67
C PHE A 139 1.48 -1.75 14.42
N TYR A 140 0.94 -2.69 13.64
CA TYR A 140 1.58 -3.18 12.42
C TYR A 140 1.01 -2.56 11.14
N CYS A 141 -0.07 -1.78 11.25
CA CYS A 141 -0.78 -1.12 10.15
C CYS A 141 -0.41 0.36 10.06
N ALA A 142 -0.10 0.85 8.86
CA ALA A 142 0.16 2.28 8.65
C ALA A 142 -1.07 3.10 9.06
N GLY A 143 -0.85 4.17 9.84
CA GLY A 143 -1.91 4.96 10.46
C GLY A 143 -2.85 4.16 11.39
N GLY A 144 -2.56 2.92 11.74
CA GLY A 144 -3.52 2.04 12.42
C GLY A 144 -4.81 1.81 11.62
N LEU A 145 -4.79 2.06 10.30
CA LEU A 145 -5.96 2.00 9.43
C LEU A 145 -6.27 0.54 9.06
N MET A 146 -7.23 -0.07 9.76
CA MET A 146 -7.58 -1.48 9.62
C MET A 146 -9.01 -1.66 9.09
N ILE A 147 -9.27 -1.27 7.85
CA ILE A 147 -10.64 -1.26 7.29
C ILE A 147 -11.32 -2.63 7.21
N GLU A 148 -10.54 -3.73 7.18
CA GLU A 148 -11.06 -5.11 7.17
C GLU A 148 -11.32 -5.66 8.57
N HIS A 149 -10.87 -4.95 9.62
CA HIS A 149 -11.07 -5.41 10.98
C HIS A 149 -12.55 -5.25 11.36
N PRO A 150 -13.26 -6.27 11.87
CA PRO A 150 -14.71 -6.19 12.11
C PRO A 150 -15.14 -5.01 13.00
N LEU A 151 -14.33 -4.69 14.02
CA LEU A 151 -14.59 -3.55 14.90
C LEU A 151 -14.42 -2.19 14.21
N VAL A 152 -13.65 -2.10 13.12
CA VAL A 152 -13.41 -0.85 12.37
C VAL A 152 -14.36 -0.76 11.18
N GLU A 153 -14.57 -1.87 10.47
CA GLU A 153 -15.48 -2.00 9.32
C GLU A 153 -16.88 -1.48 9.67
N ALA A 154 -17.38 -1.80 10.87
CA ALA A 154 -18.67 -1.33 11.37
C ALA A 154 -18.83 0.20 11.42
N HIS A 155 -17.73 0.95 11.39
CA HIS A 155 -17.72 2.41 11.43
C HIS A 155 -17.44 3.07 10.08
N VAL A 156 -17.12 2.30 9.03
CA VAL A 156 -16.93 2.84 7.68
C VAL A 156 -18.29 3.28 7.12
N GLU A 157 -18.44 4.58 6.81
CA GLU A 157 -19.65 5.13 6.18
C GLU A 157 -19.60 5.03 4.67
N ARG A 158 -18.44 5.39 4.10
CA ARG A 158 -18.23 5.46 2.67
C ARG A 158 -16.75 5.31 2.34
N MET A 159 -16.47 4.71 1.19
CA MET A 159 -15.16 4.73 0.58
C MET A 159 -15.27 5.40 -0.79
N ASP A 160 -14.39 6.38 -1.03
CA ASP A 160 -14.20 6.97 -2.36
C ASP A 160 -12.95 6.32 -2.97
N GLY A 161 -13.16 5.28 -3.77
CA GLY A 161 -12.11 4.40 -4.30
C GLY A 161 -12.47 2.92 -4.11
N SER A 162 -11.59 2.01 -4.54
CA SER A 162 -11.82 0.57 -4.35
C SER A 162 -11.25 0.08 -3.02
N ILE A 163 -11.85 -0.97 -2.44
CA ILE A 163 -11.29 -1.62 -1.25
C ILE A 163 -9.85 -2.10 -1.48
N CYS A 164 -9.55 -2.59 -2.69
CA CYS A 164 -8.19 -2.99 -3.08
C CYS A 164 -7.19 -1.83 -3.05
N SER A 165 -7.64 -0.61 -3.36
CA SER A 165 -6.84 0.62 -3.32
C SER A 165 -6.57 1.07 -1.88
N VAL A 166 -7.43 0.72 -0.93
CA VAL A 166 -7.18 0.96 0.51
C VAL A 166 -6.26 -0.13 1.07
N MET A 167 -6.42 -1.37 0.63
CA MET A 167 -5.62 -2.52 1.07
C MET A 167 -4.21 -2.61 0.46
N GLY A 168 -3.76 -1.62 -0.34
CA GLY A 168 -2.38 -1.55 -0.82
C GLY A 168 -2.10 -2.15 -2.19
N LEU A 169 -3.07 -2.77 -2.87
CA LEU A 169 -2.85 -3.33 -4.20
C LEU A 169 -4.10 -3.25 -5.10
N PRO A 170 -4.29 -2.12 -5.80
CA PRO A 170 -5.42 -1.96 -6.70
C PRO A 170 -5.32 -2.87 -7.93
N ARG A 171 -6.16 -3.91 -7.98
CA ARG A 171 -6.12 -4.96 -9.01
C ARG A 171 -6.26 -4.44 -10.44
N HIS A 172 -7.21 -3.53 -10.67
CA HIS A 172 -7.42 -2.94 -11.98
C HIS A 172 -6.19 -2.13 -12.44
N LEU A 173 -5.55 -1.42 -11.52
CA LEU A 173 -4.35 -0.63 -11.81
C LEU A 173 -3.18 -1.56 -12.16
N VAL A 174 -2.97 -2.60 -11.35
CA VAL A 174 -1.93 -3.61 -11.59
C VAL A 174 -2.05 -4.22 -12.98
N LEU A 175 -3.25 -4.69 -13.35
CA LEU A 175 -3.49 -5.26 -14.69
C LEU A 175 -3.17 -4.27 -15.82
N ARG A 176 -3.67 -3.04 -15.72
CA ARG A 176 -3.43 -2.00 -16.72
C ARG A 176 -1.93 -1.72 -16.87
N LEU A 177 -1.21 -1.60 -15.77
CA LEU A 177 0.24 -1.34 -15.80
C LEU A 177 1.03 -2.54 -16.31
N MET A 178 0.62 -3.78 -15.99
CA MET A 178 1.21 -4.99 -16.57
C MET A 178 1.11 -5.01 -18.09
N MET A 179 -0.06 -4.69 -18.63
CA MET A 179 -0.28 -4.63 -20.09
C MET A 179 0.57 -3.53 -20.74
N GLN A 180 0.58 -2.33 -20.15
CA GLN A 180 1.40 -1.22 -20.64
C GLN A 180 2.90 -1.53 -20.63
N ALA A 181 3.41 -2.16 -19.56
CA ALA A 181 4.80 -2.59 -19.47
C ALA A 181 5.13 -3.69 -20.50
N ALA A 182 4.22 -4.65 -20.70
CA ALA A 182 4.34 -5.66 -21.75
C ALA A 182 4.24 -5.09 -23.17
N GLY A 183 3.64 -3.90 -23.32
CA GLY A 183 3.48 -3.19 -24.60
C GLY A 183 2.29 -3.70 -25.41
N VAL A 184 1.24 -4.12 -24.72
CA VAL A 184 -0.02 -4.62 -25.29
C VAL A 184 -1.20 -3.77 -24.82
#